data_AF-A0A960JT90-F1
#
_entry.id   AF-A0A960JT90-F1
#
_cell.length_a   1.000
_cell.length_b   1.000
_cell.length_c   1.000
_cell.angle_alpha   90.00
_cell.angle_beta   90.00
_cell.angle_gamma   90.00
#
_symmetry.space_group_name_H-M   'P 1'
#
loop_
_entity.id
_entity.type
_entity.pdbx_description
1 polymer ?
#
loop_
_entity_poly.entity_id
_entity_poly.type
_entity_poly.pdbx_seq_one_letter_code
_entity_poly.pdbx_strand_id
1 'polypeptide(L)'
;MGHVYWTYHLNRGMSRGAVMVQLSESSEGKRTLASAVSPALVGYAMLGTPMSGTEAEAATEWLAAGGSLLSVIEGVRSSDAYANRVN
;
A
#
# COMPACT_ATOMS: atom_id res chain seq x y z
N MET A 1 7.62 14.77 -12.89
CA MET A 1 6.66 15.03 -14.00
C MET A 1 5.30 14.33 -13.81
N GLY A 2 4.88 13.97 -12.58
CA GLY A 2 3.51 13.53 -12.28
C GLY A 2 2.76 14.53 -11.41
N HIS A 3 3.39 15.03 -10.34
CA HIS A 3 2.82 16.07 -9.49
C HIS A 3 2.37 17.32 -10.27
N VAL A 4 3.12 17.76 -11.30
CA VAL A 4 2.73 18.91 -12.14
C VAL A 4 1.41 18.66 -12.87
N TYR A 5 1.20 17.45 -13.38
CA TYR A 5 -0.03 17.06 -14.07
C TYR A 5 -1.23 17.08 -13.10
N TRP A 6 -1.09 16.43 -11.95
CA TRP A 6 -2.17 16.38 -10.96
C TRP A 6 -2.48 17.76 -10.36
N THR A 7 -1.46 18.56 -10.06
CA THR A 7 -1.62 19.93 -9.57
C THR A 7 -2.26 20.84 -10.62
N TYR A 8 -1.91 20.68 -11.90
CA TYR A 8 -2.55 21.41 -12.99
C TYR A 8 -4.06 21.11 -13.07
N HIS A 9 -4.47 19.85 -12.94
CA HIS A 9 -5.89 19.47 -12.96
C HIS A 9 -6.65 19.95 -11.71
N LEU A 10 -6.03 19.91 -10.52
CA LEU A 10 -6.59 20.50 -9.30
C LEU A 10 -6.86 22.01 -9.48
N ASN A 11 -5.88 22.74 -10.00
CA ASN A 11 -5.99 24.18 -10.21
C ASN A 11 -7.03 24.58 -11.27
N ARG A 12 -7.48 23.62 -12.09
CA ARG A 12 -8.53 23.82 -13.10
C ARG A 12 -9.91 23.33 -12.67
N GLY A 13 -10.10 23.08 -11.37
CA GLY A 13 -11.41 22.79 -10.79
C GLY A 13 -11.75 21.30 -10.68
N MET A 14 -10.80 20.39 -10.98
CA MET A 14 -10.98 18.99 -10.61
C MET A 14 -11.00 18.86 -9.08
N SER A 15 -12.00 18.15 -8.54
CA SER A 15 -12.05 17.92 -7.10
C SER A 15 -10.89 17.04 -6.64
N ARG A 16 -10.45 17.20 -5.39
CA ARG A 16 -9.43 16.33 -4.79
C ARG A 16 -9.84 14.85 -4.87
N GLY A 17 -11.13 14.55 -4.68
CA GLY A 17 -11.64 13.18 -4.80
C GLY A 17 -11.48 12.62 -6.22
N ALA A 18 -11.80 13.41 -7.26
CA ALA A 18 -11.63 12.99 -8.64
C ALA A 18 -10.15 12.75 -9.00
N VAL A 19 -9.24 13.59 -8.48
CA VAL A 19 -7.79 13.38 -8.64
C VAL A 19 -7.34 12.09 -7.97
N MET A 20 -7.81 11.80 -6.76
CA MET A 20 -7.45 10.56 -6.06
C MET A 20 -7.90 9.31 -6.82
N VAL A 21 -9.13 9.32 -7.35
CA VAL A 21 -9.64 8.22 -8.18
C VAL A 21 -8.75 8.03 -9.41
N GLN A 22 -8.56 9.07 -10.22
CA GLN A 22 -7.79 8.98 -11.46
C GLN A 22 -6.32 8.61 -11.20
N LEU A 23 -5.71 9.16 -10.14
CA LEU A 23 -4.36 8.79 -9.73
C LEU A 23 -4.30 7.30 -9.39
N SER A 24 -5.21 6.80 -8.54
CA SER A 24 -5.21 5.39 -8.10
C SER A 24 -5.33 4.40 -9.26
N GLU A 25 -6.03 4.77 -10.33
CA GLU A 25 -6.22 3.91 -11.51
C GLU A 25 -5.08 4.02 -12.54
N SER A 26 -4.32 5.12 -12.50
CA SER A 26 -3.22 5.40 -13.41
C SER A 26 -2.04 4.43 -13.21
N SER A 27 -1.22 4.26 -14.25
CA SER A 27 0.04 3.50 -14.15
C SER A 27 1.01 4.12 -13.13
N GLU A 28 0.99 5.45 -12.95
CA GLU A 28 1.76 6.14 -11.93
C GLU A 28 1.28 5.74 -10.53
N GLY A 29 -0.01 5.86 -10.25
CA GLY A 29 -0.56 5.49 -8.94
C GLY A 29 -0.38 4.03 -8.63
N LYS A 30 -0.62 3.13 -9.59
CA LYS A 30 -0.34 1.69 -9.41
C LYS A 30 1.12 1.44 -9.05
N ARG A 31 2.07 2.09 -9.74
CA ARG A 31 3.50 1.94 -9.44
C ARG A 31 3.89 2.53 -8.09
N THR A 32 3.39 3.70 -7.75
CA THR A 32 3.81 4.43 -6.54
C THR A 32 3.10 3.93 -5.28
N LEU A 33 1.85 3.49 -5.39
CA LEU A 33 1.03 3.05 -4.26
C LEU A 33 1.15 1.55 -4.00
N ALA A 34 1.62 0.73 -4.95
CA ALA A 34 1.68 -0.72 -4.80
C ALA A 34 2.45 -1.17 -3.55
N SER A 35 3.56 -0.51 -3.21
CA SER A 35 4.38 -0.85 -2.04
C SER A 35 3.67 -0.55 -0.71
N ALA A 36 2.72 0.40 -0.69
CA ALA A 36 1.92 0.73 0.49
C ALA A 36 0.60 -0.06 0.56
N VAL A 37 -0.04 -0.30 -0.59
CA VAL A 37 -1.32 -1.02 -0.68
C VAL A 37 -1.15 -2.50 -0.39
N SER A 38 -0.07 -3.12 -0.89
CA SER A 38 0.10 -4.57 -0.75
C SER A 38 0.24 -5.03 0.71
N PRO A 39 1.08 -4.40 1.57
CA PRO A 39 1.15 -4.75 2.99
C PRO A 39 -0.17 -4.56 3.73
N ALA A 40 -0.91 -3.48 3.42
CA ALA A 40 -2.23 -3.26 4.00
C ALA A 40 -3.21 -4.39 3.65
N LEU A 41 -3.24 -4.82 2.38
CA LEU A 41 -4.06 -5.95 1.95
C LEU A 41 -3.63 -7.26 2.62
N VAL A 42 -2.32 -7.52 2.77
CA VAL A 42 -1.81 -8.70 3.49
C VAL A 42 -2.29 -8.69 4.94
N GLY A 43 -2.17 -7.56 5.64
CA GLY A 43 -2.68 -7.40 7.01
C GLY A 43 -4.17 -7.75 7.12
N TYR A 44 -5.01 -7.12 6.30
CA TYR A 44 -6.45 -7.42 6.33
C TYR A 44 -6.77 -8.87 5.95
N ALA A 45 -6.11 -9.43 4.94
CA ALA A 45 -6.38 -10.79 4.48
C ALA A 45 -5.93 -11.85 5.50
N MET A 46 -4.76 -11.68 6.10
CA MET A 46 -4.14 -12.68 6.97
C MET A 46 -4.48 -12.47 8.44
N LEU A 47 -4.51 -11.22 8.91
CA LEU A 47 -4.73 -10.86 10.32
C LEU A 47 -6.18 -10.40 10.59
N GLY A 48 -6.95 -10.03 9.56
CA GLY A 48 -8.30 -9.44 9.71
C GLY A 48 -8.30 -8.03 10.29
N THR A 49 -7.12 -7.46 10.49
CA THR A 49 -6.85 -6.11 11.00
C THR A 49 -5.66 -5.57 10.20
N PRO A 50 -5.49 -4.24 10.08
CA PRO A 50 -4.24 -3.70 9.60
C PRO A 50 -3.05 -4.23 10.42
N MET A 51 -1.89 -4.36 9.77
CA MET A 51 -0.60 -4.58 10.43
C MET A 51 -0.30 -3.40 11.37
N SER A 52 0.59 -3.60 12.35
CA SER A 52 1.07 -2.47 13.14
C SER A 52 1.80 -1.46 12.24
N GLY A 53 1.84 -0.18 12.66
CA GLY A 53 2.46 0.88 11.87
C GLY A 53 3.91 0.57 11.50
N THR A 54 4.70 0.07 12.45
CA THR A 54 6.12 -0.29 12.25
C THR A 54 6.29 -1.45 11.28
N GLU A 55 5.46 -2.50 11.37
CA GLU A 55 5.54 -3.62 10.43
C GLU A 55 5.10 -3.21 9.02
N ALA A 56 4.06 -2.38 8.92
CA ALA A 56 3.58 -1.88 7.64
C ALA A 56 4.64 -0.99 6.96
N GLU A 57 5.29 -0.10 7.72
CA GLU A 57 6.37 0.75 7.24
C GLU A 57 7.56 -0.09 6.73
N ALA A 58 8.03 -1.06 7.52
CA ALA A 58 9.10 -1.95 7.11
C ALA A 58 8.76 -2.76 5.85
N ALA A 59 7.53 -3.28 5.75
CA ALA A 59 7.06 -3.99 4.56
C ALA A 59 6.96 -3.07 3.33
N THR A 60 6.52 -1.82 3.51
CA THR A 60 6.47 -0.83 2.44
C THR A 60 7.86 -0.47 1.94
N GLU A 61 8.82 -0.23 2.83
CA GLU A 61 10.22 0.04 2.47
C GLU A 61 10.84 -1.14 1.73
N TRP A 62 10.62 -2.36 2.22
CA TRP A 62 11.08 -3.59 1.56
C TRP A 62 10.56 -3.70 0.12
N LEU A 63 9.25 -3.52 -0.09
CA LEU A 63 8.65 -3.57 -1.42
C LEU A 63 9.12 -2.42 -2.32
N ALA A 64 9.28 -1.21 -1.76
CA ALA A 64 9.80 -0.06 -2.50
C ALA A 64 11.26 -0.27 -2.97
N ALA A 65 12.05 -1.04 -2.21
CA ALA A 65 13.40 -1.44 -2.58
C ALA A 65 13.46 -2.61 -3.60
N GLY A 66 12.31 -3.10 -4.09
CA GLY A 66 12.23 -4.23 -5.03
C GLY A 66 12.14 -5.60 -4.35
N GLY A 67 11.89 -5.63 -3.04
CA GLY A 67 11.61 -6.84 -2.29
C GLY A 67 10.34 -7.55 -2.75
N SER A 68 10.24 -8.84 -2.44
CA SER A 68 9.09 -9.66 -2.82
C SER A 68 7.94 -9.56 -1.83
N LEU A 69 6.70 -9.50 -2.34
CA LEU A 69 5.48 -9.63 -1.54
C LEU A 69 5.40 -10.98 -0.82
N LEU A 70 5.98 -12.04 -1.40
CA LEU A 70 6.05 -13.35 -0.75
C LEU A 70 6.80 -13.28 0.58
N SER A 71 7.87 -12.49 0.67
CA SER A 71 8.61 -12.30 1.92
C SER A 71 7.76 -11.63 3.00
N VAL A 72 6.91 -10.67 2.62
CA VAL A 72 5.97 -10.02 3.54
C VAL A 72 4.91 -11.01 4.02
N ILE A 73 4.33 -11.80 3.11
CA ILE A 73 3.36 -12.85 3.44
C ILE A 73 3.97 -13.87 4.42
N GLU A 74 5.19 -14.33 4.14
CA GLU A 74 5.89 -15.29 5.00
C GLU A 74 6.21 -14.70 6.38
N GLY A 75 6.61 -13.43 6.45
CA GLY A 75 6.83 -12.74 7.72
C GLY A 75 5.54 -12.60 8.55
N VAL A 76 4.42 -12.29 7.91
CA VAL A 76 3.12 -12.25 8.61
C VAL A 76 2.71 -13.66 9.03
N ARG A 77 2.87 -14.67 8.17
CA ARG A 77 2.53 -16.07 8.45
C ARG A 77 3.26 -16.63 9.68
N SER A 78 4.51 -16.22 9.90
CA SER A 78 5.33 -16.68 11.03
C SER A 78 5.19 -15.82 12.29
N SER A 79 4.37 -14.77 12.26
CA SER A 79 4.19 -13.85 13.38
C SER A 79 3.27 -14.42 14.48
N ASP A 80 3.49 -13.97 15.72
CA ASP A 80 2.59 -14.25 16.84
C ASP A 80 1.18 -13.72 16.58
N ALA A 81 1.04 -12.58 15.88
CA ALA A 81 -0.25 -12.01 15.54
C ALA A 81 -1.07 -12.96 14.65
N TYR A 82 -0.43 -13.60 13.68
CA TYR A 82 -1.08 -14.60 12.84
C TYR A 82 -1.36 -15.89 13.63
N ALA A 83 -0.40 -16.37 14.43
CA ALA A 83 -0.59 -17.55 15.28
C ALA A 83 -1.79 -17.37 16.24
N ASN A 84 -1.92 -16.21 16.89
CA ASN A 84 -3.02 -15.89 17.80
C ASN A 84 -4.39 -15.80 17.11
N ARG A 85 -4.42 -15.53 15.80
CA ARG A 85 -5.66 -15.45 15.04
C ARG A 85 -6.19 -16.82 14.60
N VAL A 86 -5.29 -17.74 14.27
CA VAL A 86 -5.66 -19.04 13.70
C VAL A 86 -5.85 -20.13 14.75
N ASN A 87 -5.45 -19.88 15.99
CA ASN A 87 -5.72 -20.72 17.16
C ASN A 87 -7.06 -20.35 17.82
#